data_AF-A0A484YXW4-F1
#
_entry.id   AF-A0A484YXW4-F1
#
_cell.length_a   1.000
_cell.length_b   1.000
_cell.length_c   1.000
_cell.angle_alpha   90.00
_cell.angle_beta   90.00
_cell.angle_gamma   90.00
#
_symmetry.space_group_name_H-M   'P 1'
#
loop_
_entity.id
_entity.type
_entity.pdbx_description
1 polymer ?
#
loop_
_entity_poly.entity_id
_entity_poly.type
_entity_poly.pdbx_seq_one_letter_code
_entity_poly.pdbx_strand_id
1 'polypeptide(L)'
;MKSITLVLIWFVVVLLSLLTLYKLVTPEAQYSMAEHFGIYGDELIMDFVLYVFFAAAIFLASLVTYCVFFDHNKITLREWD
;
A
#
# COMPACT_ATOMS: atom_id res chain seq x y z
N MET A 1 -19.11 -9.24 -11.27
CA MET A 1 -19.22 -8.55 -9.96
C MET A 1 -18.02 -8.82 -9.02
N LYS A 2 -17.40 -10.01 -9.05
CA LYS A 2 -16.22 -10.34 -8.20
C LYS A 2 -15.01 -9.42 -8.40
N SER A 3 -14.67 -9.08 -9.65
CA SER A 3 -13.52 -8.19 -9.93
C SER A 3 -13.74 -6.78 -9.41
N ILE A 4 -14.97 -6.26 -9.45
CA ILE A 4 -15.31 -4.93 -8.91
C ILE A 4 -15.08 -4.92 -7.40
N THR A 5 -15.50 -5.97 -6.69
CA THR A 5 -15.26 -6.10 -5.25
C THR A 5 -13.76 -6.17 -4.92
N LEU A 6 -12.96 -6.91 -5.69
CA LEU A 6 -11.50 -6.97 -5.49
C LEU A 6 -10.84 -5.61 -5.72
N VAL A 7 -11.27 -4.86 -6.73
CA VAL A 7 -10.79 -3.50 -7.00
C VAL A 7 -11.17 -2.55 -5.85
N LEU A 8 -12.38 -2.66 -5.31
CA LEU A 8 -12.80 -1.86 -4.15
C LEU A 8 -11.98 -2.20 -2.89
N ILE A 9 -11.74 -3.48 -2.61
CA ILE A 9 -10.89 -3.91 -1.49
C ILE A 9 -9.48 -3.35 -1.68
N TRP A 10 -8.90 -3.51 -2.87
CA TRP A 10 -7.57 -2.99 -3.18
C TRP A 10 -7.50 -1.48 -2.93
N PHE A 11 -8.48 -0.72 -3.43
CA PHE A 11 -8.54 0.73 -3.26
C PHE A 11 -8.64 1.14 -1.79
N VAL A 12 -9.49 0.48 -1.00
CA VAL A 12 -9.62 0.72 0.44
C VAL A 12 -8.30 0.43 1.16
N VAL A 13 -7.62 -0.67 0.83
CA VAL A 13 -6.34 -1.01 1.44
C VAL A 13 -5.25 0.01 1.08
N VAL A 14 -5.20 0.51 -0.15
CA VAL A 14 -4.28 1.60 -0.53
C VAL A 14 -4.49 2.84 0.33
N LEU A 15 -5.73 3.31 0.45
CA LEU A 15 -6.06 4.51 1.23
C LEU A 15 -5.73 4.34 2.71
N LEU A 16 -6.09 3.19 3.31
CA LEU A 16 -5.80 2.90 4.71
C LEU A 16 -4.30 2.79 4.96
N SER A 17 -3.55 2.17 4.04
CA SER A 17 -2.10 2.04 4.14
C SER A 17 -1.42 3.40 4.06
N LEU A 18 -1.81 4.26 3.11
CA LEU A 18 -1.32 5.64 3.03
C LEU A 18 -1.59 6.43 4.30
N LEU A 19 -2.85 6.42 4.77
CA LEU A 19 -3.23 7.12 6.00
C LEU A 19 -2.42 6.64 7.20
N THR A 20 -2.17 5.34 7.29
CA THR A 20 -1.40 4.72 8.36
C THR A 20 0.07 5.13 8.29
N LEU A 21 0.69 5.07 7.10
CA LEU A 21 2.08 5.49 6.88
C LEU A 21 2.28 6.97 7.26
N TYR A 22 1.37 7.85 6.83
CA TYR A 22 1.43 9.27 7.19
C TYR A 22 1.23 9.54 8.69
N LYS A 23 0.45 8.70 9.39
CA LYS A 23 0.24 8.85 10.83
C LYS A 23 1.38 8.27 11.66
N LEU A 24 1.97 7.16 11.23
CA LEU A 24 2.98 6.42 11.99
C LEU A 24 4.39 6.95 11.76
N VAL A 25 4.71 7.37 10.53
CA VAL A 25 6.04 7.87 10.20
C VAL A 25 6.08 9.36 10.50
N THR A 26 6.83 9.73 11.54
CA THR A 26 6.99 11.12 11.97
C THR A 26 7.65 11.96 10.88
N PRO A 27 7.41 13.28 10.83
CA PRO A 27 8.10 14.16 9.89
C PRO A 27 9.62 14.00 9.95
N GLU A 28 10.22 13.97 11.15
CA GLU A 28 11.66 13.77 11.35
C GLU A 28 12.19 12.50 10.65
N ALA A 29 11.44 11.40 10.73
CA ALA A 29 11.79 10.17 10.04
C ALA A 29 11.64 10.29 8.51
N GLN A 30 10.67 11.06 8.02
CA GLN A 30 10.49 11.35 6.60
C GLN A 30 11.67 12.16 6.04
N TYR A 31 12.09 13.22 6.75
CA TYR A 31 13.26 14.02 6.39
C TYR A 31 14.55 13.19 6.42
N SER A 32 14.78 12.44 7.51
CA SER A 32 15.96 11.58 7.62
C SER A 32 16.03 10.51 6.53
N MET A 33 14.88 9.93 6.15
CA MET A 33 14.81 9.00 5.02
C MET A 33 15.20 9.68 3.72
N ALA A 34 14.66 10.86 3.41
CA ALA A 34 14.97 11.58 2.17
C ALA A 34 16.45 12.00 2.10
N GLU A 35 17.01 12.47 3.21
CA GLU A 35 18.44 12.81 3.33
C GLU A 35 19.34 11.60 3.07
N HIS A 36 18.94 10.40 3.48
CA HIS A 36 19.68 9.16 3.19
C HIS A 36 19.82 8.89 1.69
N PHE A 37 18.87 9.35 0.88
CA PHE A 37 18.91 9.28 -0.58
C PHE A 37 19.52 10.54 -1.23
N GLY A 38 20.05 11.47 -0.44
CA GLY A 38 20.63 12.73 -0.93
C GLY A 38 19.59 13.72 -1.44
N ILE A 39 18.34 13.61 -1.01
CA ILE A 39 17.24 14.50 -1.39
C ILE A 39 17.10 15.57 -0.32
N TYR A 40 17.18 16.84 -0.74
CA TYR A 40 17.13 18.00 0.15
C TYR A 40 16.11 19.02 -0.36
N GLY A 41 15.53 19.79 0.57
CA GLY A 41 14.53 20.81 0.27
C GLY A 41 13.11 20.28 0.41
N ASP A 42 12.25 21.06 1.08
CA ASP A 42 10.94 20.61 1.55
C ASP A 42 10.02 20.08 0.44
N GLU A 43 10.00 20.73 -0.72
CA GLU A 43 9.18 20.29 -1.87
C GLU A 43 9.63 18.92 -2.38
N LEU A 44 10.93 18.71 -2.57
CA LEU A 44 11.49 17.46 -3.07
C LEU A 44 11.34 16.31 -2.07
N ILE A 45 11.45 16.62 -0.77
CA ILE A 45 11.25 15.65 0.31
C ILE A 45 9.78 15.21 0.36
N MET A 46 8.85 16.16 0.26
CA MET A 46 7.42 15.86 0.24
C MET A 46 7.05 14.93 -0.92
N ASP A 47 7.52 15.25 -2.13
CA ASP A 47 7.27 14.42 -3.31
C ASP A 47 7.88 13.02 -3.15
N PHE A 48 9.14 12.94 -2.70
CA PHE A 48 9.82 11.66 -2.47
C PHE A 48 9.05 10.78 -1.49
N VAL A 49 8.68 11.33 -0.33
CA VAL A 49 7.95 10.60 0.72
C VAL A 49 6.59 10.14 0.20
N LEU A 50 5.88 10.99 -0.55
CA LEU A 50 4.61 10.65 -1.16
C LEU A 50 4.77 9.45 -2.11
N TYR A 51 5.77 9.45 -3.00
CA TYR A 51 6.01 8.33 -3.92
C TYR A 51 6.38 7.04 -3.19
N VAL A 52 7.23 7.11 -2.17
CA VAL A 52 7.63 5.93 -1.38
C VAL A 52 6.41 5.35 -0.65
N PHE A 53 5.61 6.18 0.00
CA PHE A 53 4.42 5.73 0.72
C PHE A 53 3.37 5.17 -0.22
N PHE A 54 3.17 5.81 -1.37
CA PHE A 54 2.25 5.34 -2.39
C PHE A 54 2.67 3.99 -2.98
N ALA A 55 3.96 3.81 -3.27
CA ALA A 55 4.51 2.54 -3.73
C ALA A 55 4.32 1.42 -2.69
N ALA A 56 4.63 1.71 -1.41
CA ALA A 56 4.44 0.76 -0.32
C ALA A 56 2.96 0.39 -0.13
N ALA A 57 2.06 1.37 -0.20
CA ALA A 57 0.63 1.15 -0.09
C ALA A 57 0.06 0.30 -1.24
N ILE A 58 0.48 0.57 -2.48
CA ILE A 58 0.11 -0.24 -3.65
C ILE A 58 0.62 -1.67 -3.52
N PHE A 59 1.87 -1.84 -3.06
CA PHE A 59 2.45 -3.17 -2.87
C PHE A 59 1.66 -3.97 -1.83
N LEU A 60 1.38 -3.37 -0.66
CA LEU A 60 0.60 -3.99 0.40
C LEU A 60 -0.82 -4.33 -0.06
N ALA A 61 -1.50 -3.39 -0.73
CA ALA A 61 -2.84 -3.63 -1.27
C ALA A 61 -2.85 -4.77 -2.27
N SER A 62 -1.87 -4.81 -3.18
CA SER A 62 -1.73 -5.88 -4.16
C SER A 62 -1.49 -7.24 -3.50
N LEU A 63 -0.65 -7.29 -2.46
CA LEU A 63 -0.39 -8.52 -1.69
C LEU A 63 -1.66 -9.00 -0.97
N VAL A 64 -2.40 -8.11 -0.32
CA VAL A 64 -3.66 -8.45 0.36
C VAL A 64 -4.70 -8.95 -0.63
N THR A 65 -4.90 -8.24 -1.74
CA THR A 65 -5.84 -8.65 -2.80
C THR A 65 -5.46 -9.99 -3.40
N TYR A 66 -4.16 -10.25 -3.60
CA TYR A 66 -3.66 -11.55 -4.06
C TYR A 66 -3.98 -12.68 -3.06
N CYS A 67 -3.73 -12.46 -1.76
CA CYS A 67 -4.05 -13.43 -0.72
C CYS A 67 -5.56 -13.72 -0.64
N VAL A 68 -6.41 -12.68 -0.71
CA VAL A 68 -7.87 -12.82 -0.71
C VAL A 68 -8.35 -13.61 -1.94
N PHE A 69 -7.77 -13.33 -3.11
CA PHE A 69 -8.10 -14.07 -4.34
C PHE A 69 -7.68 -15.55 -4.25
N PHE A 70 -6.48 -15.83 -3.73
CA PHE A 70 -5.96 -17.17 -3.61
C PHE A 70 -6.73 -18.02 -2.58
N ASP A 71 -7.05 -17.45 -1.42
CA ASP A 71 -7.81 -18.13 -0.38
C ASP A 71 -9.23 -18.48 -0.86
N HIS A 72 -9.91 -17.53 -1.52
CA HIS A 72 -11.20 -17.79 -2.13
C HIS A 72 -11.14 -18.92 -3.17
N ASN A 73 -10.13 -18.94 -4.04
CA ASN A 73 -10.01 -20.01 -5.05
C ASN A 73 -9.72 -21.39 -4.41
N LYS A 74 -8.96 -21.45 -3.31
CA LYS A 74 -8.77 -22.68 -2.54
C LYS A 74 -10.08 -23.23 -1.97
N ILE A 75 -10.93 -22.37 -1.39
CA ILE A 75 -12.24 -22.77 -0.86
C ILE A 75 -13.11 -23.32 -1.99
N THR A 76 -13.12 -22.64 -3.13
CA THR A 76 -13.96 -23.03 -4.27
C THR A 76 -13.54 -24.37 -4.87
N LEU A 77 -12.26 -24.76 -4.84
CA LEU A 77 -11.82 -26.07 -5.32
C LEU A 77 -12.17 -27.21 -4.33
N ARG A 78 -12.23 -26.91 -3.03
CA ARG A 78 -12.52 -27.87 -1.97
C ARG A 78 -14.00 -28.27 -1.86
N GLU A 79 -14.91 -27.50 -2.45
CA GLU A 79 -16.34 -27.81 -2.52
C GLU A 79 -16.68 -28.78 -3.67
N TRP A 80 -15.72 -29.12 -4.54
CA TRP A 80 -15.93 -29.97 -5.72
C TRP A 80 -15.18 -31.32 -5.64
N ASP A 81 -14.46 -31.56 -4.54
CA ASP A 81 -13.89 -32.85 -4.14
C ASP A 81 -14.80 -33.54 -3.11
#